data_AF-A0A535MSW6-F1
#
_entry.id   AF-A0A535MSW6-F1
#
_cell.length_a   1.000
_cell.length_b   1.000
_cell.length_c   1.000
_cell.angle_alpha   90.00
_cell.angle_beta   90.00
_cell.angle_gamma   90.00
#
_symmetry.space_group_name_H-M   'P 1'
#
loop_
_entity.id
_entity.type
_entity.pdbx_description
1 polymer ?
#
loop_
_entity_poly.entity_id
_entity_poly.type
_entity_poly.pdbx_seq_one_letter_code
_entity_poly.pdbx_strand_id
1 'polypeptide(L)'
;MPRVWIVVLGFFLAGLTGLGAYFLPVFQTAATSTAAPGALPNLNPIEPPTQPFTVLLLGSDDDSKFVPDQLNTQSMILIRVDPVSKQATMLSIPRDLWVQIPNQGWGKISWG
;
A
#
# COMPACT_ATOMS: atom_id res chain seq x y z
N MET A 1 32.39 39.21 35.36
CA MET A 1 32.28 37.73 35.25
C MET A 1 30.85 37.15 35.29
N PRO A 2 29.82 37.71 35.97
CA PRO A 2 28.50 37.04 36.05
C PRO A 2 27.67 37.11 34.75
N ARG A 3 27.90 38.12 33.90
CA ARG A 3 27.11 38.34 32.67
C ARG A 3 27.35 37.27 31.61
N VAL A 4 28.58 36.73 31.54
CA VAL A 4 28.95 35.68 30.57
C VAL A 4 28.27 34.35 30.94
N TRP A 5 28.18 34.03 32.23
CA TRP A 5 27.50 32.83 32.70
C TRP A 5 26.00 32.83 32.40
N ILE A 6 25.34 33.98 32.47
CA ILE A 6 23.92 34.12 32.10
C ILE A 6 23.73 33.83 30.61
N VAL A 7 24.61 34.33 29.74
CA VAL A 7 24.54 34.08 28.30
C VAL A 7 24.79 32.61 27.97
N VAL A 8 25.80 31.99 28.60
CA VAL A 8 26.08 30.56 28.42
C VAL A 8 24.91 29.72 28.89
N LEU A 9 24.36 29.99 30.08
CA LEU A 9 23.20 29.28 30.61
C LEU A 9 21.97 29.41 29.69
N GLY A 10 21.74 30.62 29.15
CA GLY A 10 20.65 30.87 28.20
C GLY A 10 20.82 30.08 26.90
N PHE A 11 22.04 29.98 26.38
CA PHE A 11 22.33 29.22 25.17
C PHE A 11 22.15 27.70 25.38
N PHE A 12 22.58 27.20 26.54
CA PHE A 12 22.35 25.80 26.92
C PHE A 12 20.86 25.49 27.10
N LEU A 13 20.10 26.37 27.77
CA LEU A 13 18.66 26.19 27.93
C LEU A 13 17.94 26.19 26.57
N ALA A 14 18.27 27.13 25.68
CA ALA A 14 17.68 27.22 24.35
C ALA A 14 18.03 26.02 23.46
N GLY A 15 19.26 25.50 23.56
CA GLY A 15 19.68 24.30 22.86
C GLY A 15 18.93 23.05 23.32
N LEU A 16 18.77 22.87 24.63
CA LEU A 16 18.05 21.74 25.20
C LEU A 16 16.55 21.77 24.87
N THR A 17 15.92 22.94 24.94
CA THR A 17 14.50 23.09 24.59
C THR A 17 14.25 22.90 23.10
N GLY A 18 15.13 23.43 22.24
CA GLY A 18 15.03 23.25 20.79
C GLY A 18 15.19 21.79 20.37
N LEU A 19 16.15 21.08 20.97
CA LEU A 19 16.38 19.67 20.69
C LEU A 19 15.21 18.81 21.19
N GLY A 20 14.68 19.11 22.39
CA GLY A 20 13.46 18.46 22.90
C GLY A 20 12.24 18.68 22.00
N ALA A 21 12.01 19.90 21.53
CA ALA A 21 10.91 20.23 20.62
C ALA A 21 11.04 19.55 19.25
N TYR A 22 12.27 19.43 18.73
CA TYR A 22 12.55 18.77 17.47
C TYR A 22 12.18 17.27 17.49
N PHE A 23 12.47 16.58 18.59
CA PHE A 23 12.17 15.15 18.73
C PHE A 23 10.78 14.85 19.31
N LEU A 24 10.07 15.85 19.83
CA LEU A 24 8.72 15.69 20.38
C LEU A 24 7.73 14.98 19.43
N PRO A 25 7.62 15.34 18.13
CA PRO A 25 6.69 14.64 17.23
C PRO A 25 7.05 13.16 17.06
N VAL A 26 8.35 12.81 17.07
CA VAL A 26 8.79 11.40 16.96
C VAL A 26 8.30 10.57 18.14
N PHE A 27 8.41 11.11 19.36
CA PHE A 27 7.91 10.44 20.56
C PHE A 27 6.38 10.37 20.60
N GLN A 28 5.69 11.41 20.11
CA GLN A 28 4.23 11.38 19.97
C GLN A 28 3.77 10.33 18.96
N THR A 29 4.44 10.23 17.80
CA THR A 29 4.15 9.19 16.80
C THR A 29 4.44 7.80 17.37
N ALA A 30 5.53 7.60 18.09
CA ALA A 30 5.84 6.33 18.73
C ALA A 30 4.84 5.95 19.83
N ALA A 31 4.42 6.90 20.68
CA ALA A 31 3.44 6.68 21.72
C ALA A 31 2.02 6.44 21.17
N THR A 32 1.71 7.02 20.01
CA THR A 32 0.42 6.86 19.31
C THR A 32 0.45 5.74 18.27
N SER A 33 1.60 5.07 18.09
CA SER A 33 1.72 3.88 17.26
C SER A 33 1.03 2.73 17.95
N THR A 34 -0.30 2.72 17.91
CA THR A 34 -1.06 1.49 18.05
C THR A 34 -0.67 0.64 16.84
N ALA A 35 0.19 -0.35 17.06
CA ALA A 35 0.19 -1.55 16.24
C ALA A 35 -1.15 -2.25 16.50
N ALA A 36 -2.24 -1.64 16.04
CA ALA A 36 -3.46 -2.36 15.84
C ALA A 36 -3.06 -3.45 14.84
N PRO A 37 -3.21 -4.75 15.17
CA PRO A 37 -3.38 -5.72 14.11
C PRO A 37 -4.56 -5.17 13.33
N GLY A 38 -4.31 -4.56 12.17
CA GLY A 38 -5.39 -4.12 11.29
C GLY A 38 -6.31 -5.30 11.22
N ALA A 39 -7.58 -5.10 11.64
CA ALA A 39 -8.52 -6.19 11.81
C ALA A 39 -8.41 -7.05 10.56
N LEU A 40 -7.81 -8.24 10.71
CA LEU A 40 -7.78 -9.17 9.61
C LEU A 40 -9.25 -9.31 9.24
N PRO A 41 -9.62 -9.13 7.95
CA PRO A 41 -10.99 -9.37 7.54
C PRO A 41 -11.38 -10.69 8.18
N ASN A 42 -12.50 -10.73 8.90
CA ASN A 42 -12.99 -11.99 9.42
C ASN A 42 -13.24 -12.86 8.19
N LEU A 43 -12.25 -13.69 7.84
CA LEU A 43 -12.33 -14.72 6.82
C LEU A 43 -13.18 -15.85 7.41
N ASN A 44 -14.34 -15.51 7.96
CA ASN A 44 -15.38 -16.48 8.17
C ASN A 44 -15.61 -17.06 6.78
N PRO A 45 -15.44 -18.37 6.58
CA PRO A 45 -15.71 -18.96 5.29
C PRO A 45 -17.18 -18.68 5.01
N ILE A 46 -17.44 -17.69 4.16
CA ILE A 46 -18.63 -17.67 3.33
C ILE A 46 -18.57 -19.05 2.67
N GLU A 47 -19.61 -19.85 2.91
CA GLU A 47 -19.67 -21.27 2.54
C GLU A 47 -18.86 -21.55 1.27
N PRO A 48 -17.97 -22.56 1.29
CA PRO A 48 -17.07 -22.79 0.17
C PRO A 48 -17.90 -22.84 -1.11
N PRO A 49 -17.57 -22.01 -2.12
CA PRO A 49 -18.39 -21.88 -3.31
C PRO A 49 -18.56 -23.27 -3.92
N THR A 50 -19.81 -23.66 -4.14
CA THR A 50 -20.18 -24.96 -4.73
C THR A 50 -20.23 -24.91 -6.25
N GLN A 51 -20.21 -23.70 -6.82
CA GLN A 51 -20.24 -23.46 -8.26
C GLN A 51 -18.88 -22.94 -8.75
N PRO A 52 -18.50 -23.22 -10.01
CA PRO A 52 -17.29 -22.67 -10.59
C PRO A 52 -17.31 -21.14 -10.62
N PHE A 53 -16.18 -20.51 -10.28
CA PHE A 53 -16.03 -19.06 -10.26
C PHE A 53 -14.73 -18.63 -10.92
N THR A 54 -14.66 -17.36 -11.34
CA THR A 54 -13.50 -16.79 -12.02
C THR A 54 -12.97 -15.60 -11.23
N VAL A 55 -11.67 -15.57 -11.00
CA VAL A 55 -10.95 -14.52 -10.29
C VAL A 55 -9.97 -13.86 -11.25
N LEU A 56 -10.00 -12.54 -11.32
CA LEU A 56 -8.98 -11.75 -12.00
C LEU A 56 -7.94 -11.32 -10.97
N LEU A 57 -6.74 -11.88 -11.08
CA LEU A 57 -5.61 -11.52 -10.25
C LEU A 57 -4.77 -10.45 -10.98
N LEU A 58 -4.61 -9.30 -10.34
CA LEU A 58 -3.82 -8.17 -10.83
C LEU A 58 -2.60 -7.99 -9.94
N GLY A 59 -1.41 -8.01 -10.53
CA GLY A 59 -0.17 -7.64 -9.87
C GLY A 59 0.21 -6.21 -10.27
N SER A 60 0.23 -5.29 -9.31
CA SER A 60 0.72 -3.93 -9.50
C SER A 60 2.19 -3.83 -9.11
N ASP A 61 2.97 -3.05 -9.87
CA ASP A 61 4.31 -2.61 -9.51
C ASP A 61 4.25 -1.14 -9.03
N ASP A 62 3.33 -0.87 -8.10
CA ASP A 62 3.26 0.43 -7.44
C ASP A 62 4.12 0.40 -6.19
N ASP A 63 5.42 0.64 -6.37
CA ASP A 63 6.18 1.36 -5.35
C ASP A 63 5.46 2.69 -5.19
N SER A 64 4.87 2.92 -4.01
CA SER A 64 4.11 4.09 -3.49
C SER A 64 4.67 5.53 -3.75
N LYS A 65 5.50 5.72 -4.77
CA LYS A 65 6.13 6.95 -5.24
C LYS A 65 5.39 7.65 -6.38
N PHE A 66 4.37 7.03 -7.00
CA PHE A 66 3.64 7.65 -8.10
C PHE A 66 2.16 7.89 -7.77
N VAL A 67 1.64 8.90 -8.46
CA VAL A 67 0.35 9.57 -8.27
C VAL A 67 -0.80 8.56 -8.07
N PRO A 68 -1.75 8.79 -7.13
CA PRO A 68 -2.80 7.83 -6.74
C PRO A 68 -3.75 7.32 -7.84
N ASP A 69 -3.59 7.76 -9.09
CA ASP A 69 -4.53 7.56 -10.19
C ASP A 69 -3.95 6.76 -11.36
N GLN A 70 -2.74 6.19 -11.22
CA GLN A 70 -2.13 5.39 -12.28
C GLN A 70 -1.71 4.02 -11.75
N LEU A 71 -2.58 3.02 -11.97
CA LEU A 71 -2.36 1.65 -11.53
C LEU A 71 -1.51 0.91 -12.56
N ASN A 72 -0.19 0.84 -12.34
CA ASN A 72 0.70 0.11 -13.23
C ASN A 72 0.59 -1.41 -13.00
N THR A 73 -0.44 -2.01 -13.59
CA THR A 73 -0.61 -3.47 -13.56
C THR A 73 0.47 -4.13 -14.44
N GLN A 74 1.42 -4.82 -13.81
CA GLN A 74 2.49 -5.54 -14.49
C GLN A 74 2.18 -7.01 -14.76
N SER A 75 1.21 -7.59 -14.06
CA SER A 75 0.78 -8.96 -14.27
C SER A 75 -0.74 -9.10 -14.18
N MET A 76 -1.34 -9.83 -15.12
CA MET A 76 -2.77 -10.16 -15.11
C MET A 76 -2.96 -11.66 -15.32
N ILE A 77 -3.64 -12.32 -14.38
CA ILE A 77 -3.90 -13.75 -14.43
C ILE A 77 -5.40 -13.97 -14.18
N LEU A 78 -6.06 -14.61 -15.14
CA LEU A 78 -7.43 -15.07 -14.98
C LEU A 78 -7.41 -16.50 -14.44
N ILE A 79 -8.03 -16.71 -13.28
CA ILE A 79 -8.08 -18.00 -12.60
C ILE A 79 -9.53 -18.46 -12.58
N ARG A 80 -9.82 -19.59 -13.22
CA ARG A 80 -11.11 -20.27 -13.09
C ARG A 80 -10.96 -21.44 -12.15
N VAL A 81 -11.72 -21.42 -11.05
CA VAL A 81 -11.75 -22.49 -10.05
C VAL A 81 -13.03 -23.29 -10.21
N ASP A 82 -12.89 -24.60 -10.37
CA ASP A 82 -13.99 -25.55 -10.32
C ASP A 82 -13.90 -26.37 -9.02
N PRO A 83 -14.72 -26.05 -8.01
CA PRO A 83 -14.70 -26.71 -6.71
C PRO A 83 -15.24 -28.15 -6.77
N VAL A 84 -16.02 -28.51 -7.80
CA VAL A 84 -16.60 -29.85 -7.97
C VAL A 84 -15.55 -30.82 -8.49
N SER A 85 -14.82 -30.42 -9.54
CA SER A 85 -13.72 -31.23 -10.10
C SER A 85 -12.38 -31.04 -9.38
N LYS A 86 -12.30 -30.08 -8.43
CA LYS A 86 -11.08 -29.68 -7.71
C LYS A 86 -9.94 -29.24 -8.64
N GLN A 87 -10.29 -28.57 -9.73
CA GLN A 87 -9.34 -28.07 -10.71
C GLN A 87 -9.34 -26.55 -10.73
N ALA A 88 -8.16 -25.98 -10.95
CA ALA A 88 -7.99 -24.56 -11.23
C ALA A 88 -7.27 -24.40 -12.57
N THR A 89 -7.84 -23.60 -13.46
CA THR A 89 -7.21 -23.23 -14.73
C THR A 89 -6.74 -21.79 -14.63
N MET A 90 -5.48 -21.54 -14.99
CA MET A 90 -4.89 -20.20 -14.97
C MET A 90 -4.52 -19.79 -16.39
N LEU A 91 -4.95 -18.59 -16.78
CA LEU A 91 -4.60 -17.96 -18.04
C LEU A 91 -3.88 -16.65 -17.76
N SER A 92 -2.60 -16.58 -18.13
CA SER A 92 -1.84 -15.32 -18.08
C SER A 92 -2.19 -14.44 -19.28
N ILE A 93 -2.48 -13.18 -19.01
CA ILE A 93 -2.81 -12.14 -20.00
C ILE A 93 -1.60 -11.19 -20.08
N PRO A 94 -0.85 -11.16 -21.20
CA PRO A 94 0.29 -10.25 -21.36
C PRO A 94 -0.13 -8.77 -21.35
N ARG A 95 0.68 -7.93 -20.69
CA ARG A 95 0.49 -6.46 -20.60
C ARG A 95 0.41 -5.76 -21.96
N ASP A 96 1.20 -6.21 -22.93
CA ASP A 96 1.36 -5.54 -24.22
C ASP A 96 0.29 -5.96 -25.24
N LEU A 97 -0.77 -6.66 -24.81
CA LEU A 97 -1.88 -6.97 -25.69
C LEU A 97 -2.55 -5.70 -26.17
N TRP A 98 -2.60 -5.56 -27.50
CA TRP A 98 -3.31 -4.47 -28.17
C TRP A 98 -4.78 -4.82 -28.31
N VAL A 99 -5.62 -4.17 -27.51
CA VAL A 99 -7.05 -4.47 -27.41
C VAL A 99 -7.87 -3.19 -27.46
N GLN A 100 -9.16 -3.33 -27.75
CA GLN A 100 -10.10 -2.25 -27.58
C GLN A 100 -10.50 -2.16 -26.11
N ILE A 101 -10.11 -1.07 -25.46
CA ILE A 101 -10.43 -0.78 -24.07
C ILE A 101 -11.77 -0.01 -24.04
N PRO A 102 -12.77 -0.48 -23.27
CA PRO A 102 -14.04 0.22 -23.13
C PRO A 102 -13.81 1.67 -22.70
N ASN A 103 -14.47 2.61 -23.39
CA ASN A 103 -14.39 4.06 -23.12
C ASN A 103 -13.01 4.72 -23.30
N GLN A 104 -11.97 4.01 -23.75
CA GLN A 104 -10.62 4.55 -23.97
C GLN A 104 -10.07 4.32 -25.39
N GLY A 105 -10.69 3.45 -26.19
CA GLY A 105 -10.28 3.19 -27.57
C GLY A 105 -9.26 2.05 -27.68
N TRP A 106 -8.45 2.02 -28.75
CA TRP A 106 -7.43 0.99 -28.93
C TRP A 106 -6.14 1.33 -28.18
N GLY A 107 -5.63 0.38 -27.41
CA GLY A 107 -4.41 0.59 -26.65
C GLY A 107 -3.84 -0.72 -26.09
N LYS A 108 -2.73 -0.59 -25.37
CA LYS A 108 -2.18 -1.70 -24.59
C LYS A 108 -3.05 -1.92 -23.35
N ILE A 109 -3.35 -3.17 -23.04
CA ILE A 109 -4.25 -3.53 -21.93
C ILE A 109 -3.75 -3.07 -20.54
N SER A 110 -2.45 -2.81 -20.36
CA SER A 110 -1.93 -2.23 -19.12
C SER A 110 -1.99 -0.70 -19.04
N TRP A 111 -2.50 -0.03 -20.07
CA TRP A 111 -2.47 1.42 -20.13
C TRP A 111 -3.80 1.95 -19.59
N GLY A 112 -3.76 2.47 -18.36
CA GLY A 112 -4.92 2.97 -17.61
C GLY A 112 -4.48 3.67 -16.34
#